data_AF-A0A6N9TR17-F1
#
_entry.id   AF-A0A6N9TR17-F1
#
_cell.length_a   1.000
_cell.length_b   1.000
_cell.length_c   1.000
_cell.angle_alpha   90.00
_cell.angle_beta   90.00
_cell.angle_gamma   90.00
#
_symmetry.space_group_name_H-M   'P 1'
#
loop_
_entity.id
_entity.type
_entity.pdbx_description
1 polymer ?
#
loop_
_entity_poly.entity_id
_entity_poly.type
_entity_poly.pdbx_seq_one_letter_code
_entity_poly.pdbx_strand_id
1 'polypeptide(L)' 'MCQSTVYLRRDGREEELLRDAILVEPCEGGTRIQGLFEGPQVVPARIAVIDLLKHRVVLEPEPAR' A
#
# COMPACT_ATOMS: atom_id res chain seq x y z
N MET A 1 7.63 16.77 -5.03
CA MET A 1 7.61 15.69 -4.03
C MET A 1 6.31 14.96 -4.23
N CYS A 2 6.34 13.68 -4.63
CA CYS A 2 5.11 12.94 -4.92
C CYS A 2 4.93 11.88 -3.83
N GLN A 3 4.05 12.15 -2.86
CA GLN A 3 3.58 11.16 -1.91
C GLN A 3 2.27 10.55 -2.41
N SER A 4 1.89 9.39 -1.85
CA SER A 4 0.58 8.79 -2.11
C SER A 4 0.03 8.11 -0.87
N THR A 5 -1.29 8.07 -0.76
CA THR A 5 -1.97 7.33 0.29
C THR A 5 -2.10 5.86 -0.10
N VAL A 6 -1.63 4.96 0.77
CA VAL A 6 -1.80 3.51 0.62
C VAL A 6 -3.07 3.07 1.33
N TYR A 7 -3.91 2.33 0.61
CA TYR A 7 -5.12 1.71 1.13
C TYR A 7 -5.02 0.19 1.05
N LEU A 8 -5.69 -0.51 1.96
CA LEU A 8 -5.93 -1.94 1.89
C LEU A 8 -7.39 -2.20 1.57
N ARG A 9 -7.65 -2.90 0.47
CA ARG A 9 -9.00 -3.28 0.06
C ARG A 9 -9.33 -4.67 0.60
N ARG A 10 -10.36 -4.77 1.43
CA ARG A 10 -10.94 -6.02 1.94
C ARG A 10 -12.46 -5.99 1.81
N ASP A 11 -13.05 -7.03 1.25
CA ASP A 11 -14.51 -7.17 1.11
C ASP A 11 -15.20 -5.94 0.50
N GLY A 12 -14.55 -5.34 -0.52
CA GLY A 12 -15.05 -4.14 -1.21
C GLY A 12 -14.90 -2.83 -0.44
N ARG A 13 -14.27 -2.81 0.73
CA ARG A 13 -13.96 -1.61 1.51
C ARG A 13 -12.47 -1.30 1.47
N GLU A 14 -12.14 -0.01 1.38
CA GLU A 14 -10.77 0.49 1.42
C GLU A 14 -10.47 1.09 2.79
N GLU A 15 -9.50 0.52 3.50
CA GLU A 15 -8.95 1.04 4.76
C GLU A 15 -7.64 1.77 4.49
N GLU A 16 -7.45 2.95 5.06
CA GLU A 16 -6.18 3.68 4.92
C GLU A 16 -5.10 3.04 5.80
N LEU A 17 -3.95 2.70 5.21
CA LEU A 17 -2.80 2.17 5.94
C LEU A 17 -1.73 3.23 6.20
N LEU A 18 -1.49 4.12 5.24
CA LEU A 18 -0.38 5.07 5.30
C LEU A 18 -0.66 6.27 4.37
N ARG A 19 -0.65 7.50 4.91
CA ARG A 19 -1.06 8.71 4.17
C ARG A 19 0.05 9.32 3.32
N ASP A 20 1.26 9.41 3.86
CA ASP A 20 2.42 10.05 3.22
C ASP A 20 3.45 9.02 2.75
N ALA A 21 3.02 8.01 1.98
CA ALA A 21 3.93 6.99 1.50
C ALA A 21 4.93 7.56 0.48
N ILE A 22 6.21 7.24 0.69
CA ILE A 22 7.33 7.60 -0.19
C ILE A 22 7.90 6.40 -0.94
N LEU A 23 7.59 5.18 -0.47
CA LEU A 23 7.98 3.93 -1.09
C LEU A 23 6.86 2.91 -0.96
N VAL A 24 6.54 2.25 -2.07
CA VAL A 24 5.67 1.08 -2.13
C VAL A 24 6.34 0.10 -3.11
N GLU A 25 6.79 -1.05 -2.62
CA GLU A 25 7.51 -2.04 -3.43
C GLU A 25 7.06 -3.47 -3.10
N PRO A 26 6.91 -4.37 -4.08
CA PRO A 26 6.74 -5.79 -3.82
C PRO A 26 7.98 -6.36 -3.13
N CYS A 27 7.80 -7.25 -2.16
CA CYS A 27 8.89 -7.97 -1.49
C CYS A 27 8.48 -9.41 -1.13
N GLU A 28 9.43 -10.17 -0.59
CA GLU A 28 9.11 -11.48 -0.02
C GLU A 28 8.15 -11.31 1.17
N GLY A 29 7.00 -11.98 1.11
CA GLY A 29 5.95 -11.88 2.14
C GLY A 29 4.90 -10.78 1.93
N GLY A 30 4.96 -10.03 0.83
CA GLY A 30 3.87 -9.13 0.40
C GLY A 30 4.35 -7.81 -0.21
N THR A 31 3.89 -6.68 0.34
CA THR A 31 4.24 -5.33 -0.12
C THR A 31 4.86 -4.55 1.02
N ARG A 32 6.07 -4.01 0.79
CA ARG A 32 6.72 -3.08 1.72
C ARG A 32 6.24 -1.67 1.44
N ILE A 33 5.81 -0.97 2.49
CA ILE A 33 5.42 0.43 2.45
C ILE A 33 6.25 1.24 3.45
N GLN A 34 6.65 2.45 3.08
CA GLN A 34 7.39 3.37 3.95
C GLN A 34 6.84 4.78 3.81
N GLY A 35 6.67 5.45 4.95
CA GLY A 35 6.19 6.82 5.02
C GLY A 35 7.33 7.83 5.00
N LEU A 36 6.99 9.10 4.82
CA LEU A 36 7.95 10.18 4.94
C LEU A 36 8.53 10.27 6.36
N PHE A 37 7.70 10.03 7.38
CA PHE A 37 8.10 10.08 8.78
C PHE A 37 7.97 8.71 9.47
N GLU A 38 7.23 7.78 8.88
CA GLU A 38 7.01 6.42 9.36
C GLU A 38 8.09 5.45 8.84
N GLY A 39 8.51 4.53 9.70
CA GLY A 39 9.43 3.46 9.33
C GLY A 39 8.82 2.47 8.30
N PRO A 40 9.66 1.66 7.65
CA PRO A 40 9.19 0.66 6.70
C PRO A 40 8.41 -0.46 7.41
N GLN A 41 7.32 -0.92 6.79
CA GLN A 41 6.53 -2.08 7.23
C GLN A 41 6.19 -2.99 6.04
N VAL A 42 6.01 -4.29 6.30
CA VAL A 42 5.59 -5.27 5.29
C VAL A 42 4.15 -5.65 5.54
N VAL A 43 3.31 -5.51 4.52
CA VAL A 43 1.90 -5.87 4.54
C VAL A 43 1.72 -7.15 3.70
N PRO A 44 1.08 -8.22 4.22
CA PRO A 44 0.82 -9.46 3.47
C PRO A 44 -0.31 -9.24 2.44
N ALA A 45 0.01 -8.45 1.42
CA ALA A 45 -0.87 -7.98 0.38
C ALA A 45 -0.06 -7.68 -0.89
N ARG A 46 -0.73 -7.68 -2.04
CA ARG A 46 -0.14 -7.30 -3.33
C ARG A 46 -0.69 -5.95 -3.79
N ILE A 47 0.08 -5.23 -4.60
CA ILE A 47 -0.39 -4.00 -5.27
C ILE A 47 -1.47 -4.37 -6.29
N ALA A 48 -2.67 -3.83 -6.12
CA ALA A 48 -3.80 -4.09 -7.01
C ALA A 48 -4.04 -2.93 -7.99
N VAL A 49 -3.95 -1.68 -7.51
CA VAL A 49 -4.20 -0.47 -8.32
C VAL A 49 -3.23 0.64 -7.91
N ILE A 50 -2.74 1.39 -8.89
CA ILE A 50 -2.03 2.65 -8.69
C ILE A 50 -2.82 3.73 -9.43
N ASP A 51 -3.42 4.66 -8.70
CA ASP A 51 -4.13 5.83 -9.23
C ASP A 51 -3.24 7.08 -9.02
N LEU A 52 -2.42 7.38 -10.04
CA LEU A 52 -1.46 8.47 -9.99
C LEU A 52 -2.15 9.84 -9.93
N LEU A 53 -3.33 9.98 -10.55
CA LEU A 53 -4.07 11.24 -10.56
C LEU A 53 -4.63 11.57 -9.18
N LYS A 54 -5.06 10.55 -8.42
CA LYS A 54 -5.56 10.73 -7.06
C LYS A 54 -4.48 10.58 -5.99
N HIS A 55 -3.24 10.29 -6.37
CA HIS A 55 -2.15 9.98 -5.44
C HIS A 55 -2.49 8.82 -4.50
N ARG A 56 -2.97 7.69 -5.06
CA ARG A 56 -3.43 6.54 -4.28
C ARG A 56 -2.79 5.25 -4.77
N VAL A 57 -2.43 4.38 -3.82
CA VAL A 57 -2.06 3.00 -4.09
C VAL A 57 -3.00 2.10 -3.31
N VAL A 58 -3.59 1.10 -3.96
CA VAL A 58 -4.50 0.15 -3.33
C VAL A 58 -3.85 -1.23 -3.32
N LEU A 59 -3.76 -1.81 -2.13
CA LEU A 59 -3.31 -3.17 -1.88
C LEU A 59 -4.51 -4.09 -1.71
N GLU A 60 -4.37 -5.36 -2.08
CA GLU A 60 -5.35 -6.42 -1.82
C GLU A 60 -4.65 -7.58 -1.10
N PRO A 61 -5.27 -8.21 -0.07
CA PRO A 61 -4.69 -9.36 0.61
C PRO A 61 -4.26 -10.44 -0.40
N GLU A 62 -3.08 -11.01 -0.20
CA GLU A 62 -2.74 -12.23 -0.91
C GLU A 62 -3.55 -13.39 -0.31
N PRO A 63 -4.14 -14.27 -1.14
CA PRO A 63 -4.77 -15.47 -0.61
C PRO A 63 -3.72 -16.29 0.14
N ALA A 64 -4.02 -16.66 1.39
CA ALA A 64 -3.20 -17.59 2.16
C ALA A 64 -3.06 -18.88 1.34
N ARG A 65 -1.82 -19.16 0.92
CA ARG A 65 -1.50 -20.29 0.05
C ARG A 65 -1.46 -21.60 0.82
#